data_AF-A0A2W4YXT8-F1
#
_entry.id   AF-A0A2W4YXT8-F1
#
_cell.length_a   1.000
_cell.length_b   1.000
_cell.length_c   1.000
_cell.angle_alpha   90.00
_cell.angle_beta   90.00
_cell.angle_gamma   90.00
#
_symmetry.space_group_name_H-M   'P 1'
#
loop_
_entity.id
_entity.type
_entity.pdbx_description
1 polymer ?
#
loop_
_entity_poly.entity_id
_entity_poly.type
_entity_poly.pdbx_seq_one_letter_code
_entity_poly.pdbx_strand_id
1 'polypeptide(L)'
;MGWVWLAAIGAGVFALLAVLRVDRLLWTMVASALMLGAAGYALQGQPGLVGHPVTTGLAATPDDGAMLELRDQMLERYTGAAAYLVAADAMTRIGDRRAAVQVLLGGIRIAPKSVVLWTGLANALSAHDANQVSPPALFAFQQATRLAPKHPAPPFFLGLAYVRAGEFAKARPYWAKALALTPSDISYRGEIAVRLALLDRLLAAQDAETPRQ
;
A
#
# COMPACT_ATOMS: atom_id res chain seq x y z
N MET A 1 -8.13 30.54 -11.59
CA MET A 1 -6.99 31.33 -11.06
C MET A 1 -5.64 31.05 -11.74
N GLY A 2 -5.39 29.86 -12.31
CA GLY A 2 -4.10 29.52 -12.94
C GLY A 2 -3.66 30.40 -14.12
N TRP A 3 -4.60 30.84 -14.97
CA TRP A 3 -4.31 31.70 -16.12
C TRP A 3 -3.75 33.08 -15.75
N VAL A 4 -4.19 33.65 -14.62
CA VAL A 4 -3.72 34.96 -14.13
C VAL A 4 -2.25 34.87 -13.70
N TRP A 5 -1.88 33.80 -13.00
CA TRP A 5 -0.49 33.54 -12.60
C TRP A 5 0.42 33.24 -13.79
N LEU A 6 -0.07 32.50 -14.78
CA LEU A 6 0.70 32.21 -15.99
C LEU A 6 0.97 33.49 -16.81
N ALA A 7 0.00 34.39 -16.91
CA ALA A 7 0.18 35.71 -17.53
C ALA A 7 1.16 36.60 -16.74
N ALA A 8 1.10 36.58 -15.40
CA ALA A 8 2.01 37.33 -14.54
C ALA A 8 3.47 36.86 -14.68
N ILE A 9 3.69 35.54 -14.75
CA ILE A 9 5.02 34.95 -14.98
C ILE A 9 5.53 35.34 -16.37
N GLY A 10 4.70 35.26 -17.41
CA GLY A 10 5.08 35.68 -18.76
C GLY A 10 5.52 37.14 -18.81
N ALA A 11 4.73 38.05 -18.21
CA ALA A 11 5.07 39.47 -18.14
C ALA A 11 6.37 39.72 -17.36
N GLY A 12 6.59 39.01 -16.25
CA GLY A 12 7.81 39.09 -15.45
C GLY A 12 9.07 38.66 -16.22
N VAL A 13 8.97 37.59 -17.02
CA VAL A 13 10.08 37.12 -17.86
C VAL A 13 10.44 38.15 -18.94
N PHE A 14 9.45 38.76 -19.60
CA PHE A 14 9.71 39.81 -20.58
C PHE A 14 10.29 41.09 -19.97
N ALA A 15 9.81 41.48 -18.79
CA ALA A 15 10.38 42.61 -18.05
C ALA A 15 11.85 42.36 -17.67
N LEU A 16 12.19 41.13 -17.25
CA LEU A 16 13.56 40.74 -16.92
C LEU A 16 14.49 40.78 -18.14
N LEU A 17 14.03 40.30 -19.30
CA LEU A 17 14.78 40.36 -20.55
C LEU A 17 15.04 41.81 -21.00
N ALA A 18 14.07 42.71 -20.77
CA ALA A 18 14.21 44.14 -21.04
C ALA A 18 15.25 44.80 -20.11
N VAL A 19 15.21 44.49 -18.81
CA VAL A 19 16.15 45.02 -17.81
C VAL A 19 17.58 44.53 -18.09
N LEU A 20 17.73 43.27 -18.50
CA LEU A 20 19.04 42.68 -18.84
C LEU A 20 19.53 43.03 -20.26
N ARG A 21 18.80 43.88 -21.01
CA ARG A 21 19.12 44.31 -22.39
C ARG A 21 19.45 43.13 -23.33
N VAL A 22 18.70 42.04 -23.19
CA VAL A 22 18.89 40.84 -24.02
C VAL A 22 18.48 41.11 -25.46
N ASP A 23 19.23 40.58 -26.41
CA ASP A 23 19.04 40.78 -27.84
C ASP A 23 17.63 40.40 -28.32
N ARG A 24 17.02 41.24 -29.16
CA ARG A 24 15.62 41.09 -29.58
C ARG A 24 15.33 39.77 -30.33
N LEU A 25 16.37 39.14 -30.87
CA LEU A 25 16.28 37.82 -31.50
C LEU A 25 15.96 36.71 -30.49
N LEU A 26 16.43 36.83 -29.24
CA LEU A 26 16.18 35.83 -28.20
C LEU A 26 14.79 35.95 -27.57
N TRP A 27 14.13 37.11 -27.75
CA TRP A 27 12.78 37.34 -27.23
C TRP A 27 11.76 36.43 -27.90
N THR A 28 11.91 36.17 -29.20
CA THR A 28 11.01 35.28 -29.93
C THR A 28 11.18 33.83 -29.50
N MET A 29 12.40 33.38 -29.18
CA MET A 29 12.64 32.04 -28.62
C MET A 29 11.99 31.86 -27.25
N VAL A 30 12.15 32.85 -26.36
CA VAL A 30 11.51 32.81 -25.03
C VAL A 30 9.99 32.90 -25.13
N ALA A 31 9.46 33.73 -26.03
CA ALA A 31 8.03 33.80 -26.32
C ALA A 31 7.47 32.44 -26.76
N SER A 32 8.19 31.76 -27.66
CA SER A 32 7.81 30.47 -28.22
C SER A 32 7.83 29.37 -27.16
N ALA A 33 8.86 29.35 -26.30
CA ALA A 33 8.97 28.40 -25.20
C ALA A 33 7.86 28.59 -24.16
N LEU A 34 7.52 29.84 -23.82
CA LEU A 34 6.41 30.16 -22.93
C LEU A 34 5.06 29.77 -23.54
N MET A 35 4.85 30.02 -24.83
CA MET A 35 3.66 29.59 -25.57
C MET A 35 3.52 28.06 -25.60
N LEU A 36 4.61 27.33 -25.84
CA LEU A 36 4.62 25.87 -25.81
C LEU A 36 4.29 25.33 -24.41
N GLY A 37 4.87 25.93 -23.36
CA GLY A 37 4.57 25.60 -21.97
C GLY A 37 3.11 25.90 -21.60
N ALA A 38 2.57 27.02 -22.08
CA ALA A 38 1.16 27.40 -21.89
C ALA A 38 0.21 26.44 -22.62
N ALA A 39 0.55 26.01 -23.85
CA ALA A 39 -0.22 25.03 -24.61
C ALA A 39 -0.19 23.65 -23.93
N GLY A 40 0.96 23.22 -23.41
CA GLY A 40 1.07 22.00 -22.60
C GLY A 40 0.22 22.08 -21.32
N TYR A 41 0.27 23.22 -20.62
CA TYR A 41 -0.56 23.46 -19.44
C TYR A 41 -2.06 23.44 -19.77
N ALA A 42 -2.46 23.97 -20.93
CA ALA A 42 -3.85 23.98 -21.39
C ALA A 42 -4.36 22.59 -21.78
N LEU A 43 -3.52 21.76 -22.40
CA LEU A 43 -3.88 20.41 -22.83
C LEU A 43 -3.87 19.40 -21.68
N GLN A 44 -3.06 19.62 -20.65
CA GLN A 44 -2.85 18.66 -19.55
C GLN A 44 -3.48 19.10 -18.22
N GLY A 45 -3.76 20.39 -18.06
CA GLY A 45 -4.38 20.95 -16.85
C GLY A 45 -5.90 20.91 -16.91
N GLN A 46 -6.53 20.61 -15.77
CA GLN A 46 -7.98 20.81 -15.54
C GLN A 46 -8.16 21.99 -14.55
N PRO A 47 -7.96 23.24 -14.97
CA PRO A 47 -7.89 24.42 -14.09
C PRO A 47 -9.25 24.83 -13.47
N GLY A 48 -10.34 24.14 -13.83
CA GLY A 48 -11.69 24.36 -13.33
C GLY A 48 -12.13 23.41 -12.21
N LEU A 49 -11.32 22.41 -11.85
CA LEU A 49 -11.64 21.56 -10.71
C LEU A 49 -11.46 22.37 -9.42
N VAL A 50 -12.52 22.42 -8.62
CA VAL A 50 -12.46 22.95 -7.24
C VAL A 50 -11.40 22.16 -6.50
N GLY A 51 -10.50 22.85 -5.81
CA GLY A 51 -9.52 22.19 -4.96
C GLY A 51 -10.26 21.37 -3.91
N HIS A 52 -10.36 20.06 -4.14
CA HIS A 52 -10.86 19.15 -3.13
C HIS A 52 -9.81 19.13 -2.02
N PRO A 53 -10.12 19.58 -0.79
CA PRO A 53 -9.25 19.25 0.32
C PRO A 53 -9.08 17.74 0.28
N VAL A 54 -7.84 17.26 0.36
CA VAL A 54 -7.58 15.83 0.52
C VAL A 54 -8.13 15.47 1.89
N THR A 55 -9.43 15.17 1.95
CA THR A 55 -10.01 14.35 3.00
C THR A 55 -9.41 12.99 2.78
N THR A 56 -8.21 12.82 3.32
CA THR A 56 -7.66 11.51 3.59
C THR A 56 -8.80 10.71 4.22
N GLY A 57 -9.16 9.59 3.63
CA GLY A 57 -10.14 8.66 4.20
C GLY A 57 -9.59 8.02 5.48
N LEU A 58 -9.09 8.83 6.42
CA LEU A 58 -8.57 8.47 7.73
C LEU A 58 -9.69 8.12 8.71
N ALA A 59 -10.82 7.63 8.23
CA ALA A 59 -11.63 6.79 9.08
C ALA A 59 -10.84 5.49 9.25
N ALA A 60 -9.93 5.47 10.22
CA ALA A 60 -9.37 4.23 10.73
C ALA A 60 -10.57 3.35 11.05
N THR A 61 -10.77 2.31 10.25
CA THR A 61 -11.87 1.40 10.55
C THR A 61 -11.53 0.75 11.89
N PRO A 62 -12.50 0.53 12.79
CA PRO A 62 -12.23 -0.14 14.06
C PRO A 62 -11.51 -1.50 13.87
N ASP A 63 -11.67 -2.14 12.72
CA ASP A 63 -10.98 -3.37 12.31
C ASP A 63 -9.47 -3.19 12.07
N ASP A 64 -9.02 -1.99 11.68
CA ASP A 64 -7.59 -1.70 11.47
C ASP A 64 -6.81 -1.79 12.79
N GLY A 65 -7.40 -1.34 13.91
CA GLY A 65 -6.76 -1.39 15.24
C GLY A 65 -6.56 -2.82 15.75
N ALA A 66 -7.60 -3.64 15.66
CA ALA A 66 -7.54 -5.05 16.07
C ALA A 66 -6.53 -5.85 15.24
N MET A 67 -6.46 -5.59 13.93
CA MET A 67 -5.48 -6.24 13.06
C MET A 67 -4.03 -5.83 13.38
N LEU A 68 -3.81 -4.56 13.74
CA LEU A 68 -2.48 -4.09 14.17
C LEU A 68 -2.06 -4.75 15.49
N GLU A 69 -2.96 -4.86 16.46
CA GLU A 69 -2.67 -5.53 17.73
C GLU A 69 -2.39 -7.02 17.56
N LEU A 70 -3.22 -7.74 16.80
CA LEU A 70 -2.99 -9.15 16.47
C LEU A 70 -1.64 -9.36 15.79
N ARG A 71 -1.28 -8.46 14.87
CA ARG A 71 0.02 -8.52 14.22
C ARG A 71 1.16 -8.27 15.19
N ASP A 72 1.05 -7.32 16.11
CA ASP A 72 2.09 -7.06 17.12
C ASP A 72 2.27 -8.24 18.09
N GLN A 73 1.21 -8.98 18.38
CA GLN A 73 1.30 -10.22 19.16
C GLN A 73 1.95 -11.36 18.36
N MET A 74 1.69 -11.41 17.05
CA MET A 74 2.27 -12.39 16.15
C MET A 74 3.71 -12.06 15.73
N LEU A 75 4.06 -10.79 15.58
CA LEU A 75 5.31 -10.28 15.05
C LEU A 75 5.90 -9.30 16.08
N GLU A 76 7.08 -9.61 16.60
CA GLU A 76 7.73 -8.87 17.70
C GLU A 76 7.71 -7.33 17.52
N ARG A 77 6.94 -6.65 18.39
CA ARG A 77 6.69 -5.20 18.38
C ARG A 77 7.91 -4.31 18.60
N TYR A 78 8.97 -4.80 19.26
CA TYR A 78 10.09 -3.98 19.74
C TYR A 78 11.41 -4.17 18.97
N THR A 79 11.34 -4.62 17.72
CA THR A 79 12.52 -4.80 16.87
C THR A 79 12.76 -3.58 15.98
N GLY A 80 14.02 -3.33 15.57
CA GLY A 80 14.31 -2.33 14.54
C GLY A 80 13.55 -2.60 13.23
N ALA A 81 13.22 -3.86 12.95
CA ALA A 81 12.34 -4.27 11.86
C ALA A 81 10.89 -3.78 12.02
N ALA A 82 10.35 -3.75 13.25
CA ALA A 82 9.00 -3.25 13.51
C ALA A 82 8.84 -1.77 13.15
N ALA A 83 9.89 -0.95 13.26
CA ALA A 83 9.84 0.46 12.87
C ALA A 83 9.55 0.65 11.36
N TYR A 84 10.19 -0.15 10.50
CA TYR A 84 9.91 -0.16 9.06
C TYR A 84 8.48 -0.61 8.75
N LEU A 85 7.99 -1.60 9.50
CA LEU A 85 6.62 -2.10 9.36
C LEU A 85 5.60 -1.01 9.71
N VAL A 86 5.75 -0.37 10.87
CA VAL A 86 4.88 0.73 11.33
C VAL A 86 4.85 1.87 10.32
N ALA A 87 6.01 2.27 9.79
CA ALA A 87 6.10 3.30 8.76
C ALA A 87 5.36 2.89 7.48
N ALA A 88 5.56 1.66 7.02
CA ALA A 88 4.90 1.14 5.83
C ALA A 88 3.38 0.99 5.99
N ASP A 89 2.88 0.68 7.18
CA ASP A 89 1.43 0.67 7.43
C ASP A 89 0.84 2.07 7.41
N ALA A 90 1.53 3.04 8.00
CA ALA A 90 1.11 4.43 7.93
C ALA A 90 1.01 4.89 6.48
N MET A 91 2.02 4.57 5.66
CA MET A 91 2.02 4.84 4.21
C MET A 91 0.88 4.12 3.48
N THR A 92 0.62 2.85 3.82
CA THR A 92 -0.48 2.07 3.24
C THR A 92 -1.85 2.69 3.56
N ARG A 93 -2.06 3.14 4.81
CA ARG A 93 -3.32 3.79 5.26
C ARG A 93 -3.58 5.13 4.58
N ILE A 94 -2.53 5.92 4.29
CA ILE A 94 -2.67 7.18 3.55
C ILE A 94 -2.73 6.98 2.03
N GLY A 95 -2.71 5.73 1.55
CA GLY A 95 -2.80 5.37 0.14
C GLY A 95 -1.48 5.34 -0.62
N ASP A 96 -0.36 5.70 0.02
CA ASP A 96 0.98 5.64 -0.59
C ASP A 96 1.59 4.24 -0.47
N ARG A 97 0.96 3.30 -1.18
CA ARG A 97 1.36 1.88 -1.19
C ARG A 97 2.73 1.68 -1.83
N ARG A 98 3.15 2.58 -2.74
CA ARG A 98 4.48 2.55 -3.35
C ARG A 98 5.56 2.88 -2.32
N ALA A 99 5.37 3.95 -1.53
CA ALA A 99 6.32 4.29 -0.47
C ALA A 99 6.40 3.18 0.58
N ALA A 100 5.27 2.56 0.94
CA ALA A 100 5.24 1.43 1.87
C ALA A 100 6.16 0.27 1.42
N VAL A 101 6.07 -0.13 0.15
CA VAL A 101 6.95 -1.15 -0.44
C VAL A 101 8.42 -0.73 -0.40
N GLN A 102 8.73 0.53 -0.75
CA GLN A 102 10.11 1.03 -0.75
C GLN A 102 10.74 1.05 0.65
N VAL A 103 9.99 1.48 1.66
CA VAL A 103 10.47 1.48 3.06
C VAL A 103 10.77 0.06 3.53
N LEU A 104 9.89 -0.90 3.23
CA LEU A 104 10.10 -2.30 3.59
C LEU A 104 11.29 -2.92 2.86
N LEU A 105 11.49 -2.62 1.58
CA LEU A 105 12.69 -3.04 0.84
C LEU A 105 13.96 -2.45 1.46
N GLY A 106 13.93 -1.18 1.88
CA GLY A 106 15.02 -0.56 2.63
C GLY A 106 15.32 -1.28 3.95
N GLY A 107 14.28 -1.62 4.71
CA GLY A 107 14.42 -2.41 5.93
C GLY A 107 15.02 -3.79 5.68
N ILE A 108 14.58 -4.49 4.62
CA ILE A 108 15.08 -5.83 4.27
C ILE A 108 16.56 -5.80 3.90
N ARG A 109 17.06 -4.73 3.28
CA ARG A 109 18.51 -4.57 3.03
C ARG A 109 19.33 -4.56 4.32
N ILE A 110 18.76 -4.04 5.41
CA ILE A 110 19.42 -3.94 6.72
C ILE A 110 19.24 -5.25 7.51
N ALA A 111 18.03 -5.82 7.49
CA ALA A 111 17.68 -7.04 8.21
C ALA A 111 17.08 -8.10 7.26
N PRO A 112 17.90 -8.74 6.40
CA PRO A 112 17.41 -9.63 5.33
C PRO A 112 16.78 -10.93 5.85
N LYS A 113 17.03 -11.30 7.10
CA LYS A 113 16.46 -12.50 7.75
C LYS A 113 15.24 -12.18 8.63
N SER A 114 14.71 -10.96 8.56
CA SER A 114 13.56 -10.57 9.37
C SER A 114 12.25 -11.09 8.78
N VAL A 115 11.62 -12.05 9.47
CA VAL A 115 10.28 -12.57 9.14
C VAL A 115 9.27 -11.42 9.10
N VAL A 116 9.36 -10.50 10.06
CA VAL A 116 8.50 -9.31 10.18
C VAL A 116 8.51 -8.48 8.89
N LEU A 117 9.70 -8.21 8.35
CA LEU A 117 9.84 -7.38 7.15
C LEU A 117 9.38 -8.09 5.88
N TRP A 118 9.65 -9.39 5.74
CA TRP A 118 9.18 -10.15 4.60
C TRP A 118 7.65 -10.32 4.60
N THR A 119 7.04 -10.54 5.77
CA THR A 119 5.57 -10.56 5.92
C THR A 119 4.96 -9.17 5.66
N GLY A 120 5.59 -8.10 6.17
CA GLY A 120 5.19 -6.74 5.90
C GLY A 120 5.24 -6.39 4.41
N LEU A 121 6.34 -6.73 3.73
CA LEU A 121 6.52 -6.52 2.29
C LEU A 121 5.43 -7.22 1.50
N ALA A 122 5.13 -8.47 1.83
CA ALA A 122 4.10 -9.23 1.16
C ALA A 122 2.72 -8.55 1.28
N ASN A 123 2.34 -8.10 2.47
CA ASN A 123 1.09 -7.38 2.70
C ASN A 123 1.06 -6.02 1.95
N ALA A 124 2.17 -5.27 1.95
CA ALA A 124 2.28 -4.00 1.23
C ALA A 124 2.19 -4.19 -0.30
N LEU A 125 2.80 -5.26 -0.84
CA LEU A 125 2.69 -5.63 -2.25
C LEU A 125 1.25 -6.03 -2.61
N SER A 126 0.59 -6.84 -1.79
CA SER A 126 -0.82 -7.16 -2.01
C SER A 126 -1.72 -5.93 -2.00
N ALA A 127 -1.51 -5.01 -1.05
CA ALA A 127 -2.24 -3.74 -1.04
C ALA A 127 -1.94 -2.94 -2.31
N HIS A 128 -0.67 -2.82 -2.71
CA HIS A 128 -0.25 -2.12 -3.91
C HIS A 128 -0.93 -2.68 -5.17
N ASP A 129 -1.06 -4.00 -5.25
CA ASP A 129 -1.63 -4.74 -6.38
C ASP A 129 -3.15 -4.95 -6.25
N ALA A 130 -3.85 -3.89 -5.82
CA ALA A 130 -5.31 -3.85 -5.71
C ALA A 130 -5.91 -4.97 -4.81
N ASN A 131 -5.25 -5.25 -3.68
CA ASN A 131 -5.61 -6.31 -2.73
C ASN A 131 -5.57 -7.74 -3.32
N GLN A 132 -4.79 -7.97 -4.39
CA GLN A 132 -4.56 -9.29 -4.95
C GLN A 132 -3.26 -9.91 -4.43
N VAL A 133 -3.20 -11.24 -4.40
CA VAL A 133 -1.96 -11.97 -4.10
C VAL A 133 -1.14 -12.11 -5.38
N SER A 134 -0.38 -11.07 -5.70
CA SER A 134 0.50 -11.04 -6.87
C SER A 134 1.71 -11.98 -6.73
N PRO A 135 2.40 -12.35 -7.83
CA PRO A 135 3.61 -13.16 -7.74
C PRO A 135 4.71 -12.57 -6.83
N PRO A 136 4.99 -11.24 -6.85
CA PRO A 136 5.89 -10.63 -5.88
C PRO A 136 5.43 -10.76 -4.42
N ALA A 137 4.15 -10.56 -4.14
CA ALA A 137 3.60 -10.72 -2.79
C ALA A 137 3.74 -12.17 -2.30
N LEU A 138 3.39 -13.13 -3.15
CA LEU A 138 3.53 -14.55 -2.85
C LEU A 138 4.99 -14.94 -2.59
N PHE A 139 5.93 -14.43 -3.39
CA PHE A 139 7.36 -14.65 -3.17
C PHE A 139 7.81 -14.14 -1.80
N ALA A 140 7.36 -12.94 -1.39
CA ALA A 140 7.68 -12.38 -0.08
C ALA A 140 7.11 -13.22 1.08
N PHE A 141 5.87 -13.72 0.96
CA PHE A 141 5.31 -14.68 1.93
C PHE A 141 6.11 -15.99 1.99
N GLN A 142 6.58 -16.50 0.85
CA GLN A 142 7.43 -17.69 0.79
C GLN A 142 8.80 -17.46 1.44
N GLN A 143 9.37 -16.25 1.33
CA GLN A 143 10.59 -15.90 2.06
C GLN A 143 10.34 -15.88 3.57
N ALA A 144 9.28 -15.22 4.03
CA ALA A 144 8.91 -15.21 5.45
C ALA A 144 8.70 -16.63 6.01
N THR A 145 8.00 -17.49 5.25
CA THR A 145 7.77 -18.90 5.62
C THR A 145 9.08 -19.71 5.64
N ARG A 146 10.00 -19.48 4.71
CA ARG A 146 11.32 -20.14 4.71
C ARG A 146 12.17 -19.75 5.91
N LEU A 147 12.13 -18.47 6.29
CA LEU A 147 12.89 -17.96 7.43
C LEU A 147 12.34 -18.48 8.76
N ALA A 148 11.03 -18.67 8.88
CA ALA A 148 10.42 -19.27 10.08
C ALA A 148 9.29 -20.25 9.74
N PRO A 149 9.62 -21.52 9.41
CA PRO A 149 8.65 -22.52 8.95
C PRO A 149 7.58 -22.91 9.96
N LYS A 150 7.88 -22.74 11.25
CA LYS A 150 6.97 -23.04 12.37
C LYS A 150 6.21 -21.82 12.90
N HIS A 151 6.45 -20.64 12.32
CA HIS A 151 5.85 -19.41 12.80
C HIS A 151 4.44 -19.22 12.23
N PRO A 152 3.43 -18.85 13.05
CA PRO A 152 2.04 -18.77 12.59
C PRO A 152 1.73 -17.54 11.73
N ALA A 153 2.52 -16.45 11.85
CA ALA A 153 2.23 -15.19 11.15
C ALA A 153 2.28 -15.27 9.62
N PRO A 154 3.32 -15.80 8.94
CA PRO A 154 3.34 -15.85 7.48
C PRO A 154 2.11 -16.53 6.85
N PRO A 155 1.67 -17.73 7.29
CA PRO A 155 0.44 -18.32 6.77
C PRO A 155 -0.81 -17.55 7.20
N PHE A 156 -0.86 -16.94 8.39
CA PHE A 156 -2.00 -16.11 8.79
C PHE A 156 -2.20 -14.92 7.85
N PHE A 157 -1.14 -14.14 7.59
CA PHE A 157 -1.20 -12.95 6.73
C PHE A 157 -1.39 -13.29 5.26
N LEU A 158 -0.89 -14.44 4.78
CA LEU A 158 -1.20 -14.92 3.43
C LEU A 158 -2.69 -15.29 3.30
N GLY A 159 -3.26 -15.98 4.28
CA GLY A 159 -4.70 -16.24 4.32
C GLY A 159 -5.51 -14.95 4.34
N LEU A 160 -5.08 -13.95 5.11
CA LEU A 160 -5.73 -12.63 5.14
C LEU A 160 -5.67 -11.93 3.78
N ALA A 161 -4.53 -12.00 3.08
CA ALA A 161 -4.40 -11.43 1.75
C ALA A 161 -5.35 -12.10 0.75
N TYR A 162 -5.50 -13.43 0.80
CA TYR A 162 -6.49 -14.13 -0.02
C TYR A 162 -7.95 -13.77 0.34
N VAL A 163 -8.26 -13.60 1.63
CA VAL A 163 -9.60 -13.12 2.05
C VAL A 163 -9.88 -11.72 1.50
N ARG A 164 -8.90 -10.81 1.55
CA ARG A 164 -9.02 -9.45 0.96
C ARG A 164 -9.15 -9.47 -0.55
N ALA A 165 -8.58 -10.47 -1.21
CA ALA A 165 -8.73 -10.72 -2.64
C ALA A 165 -10.09 -11.36 -3.01
N GLY A 166 -10.93 -11.73 -2.03
CA GLY A 166 -12.17 -12.49 -2.24
C GLY A 166 -11.94 -13.97 -2.56
N GLU A 167 -10.69 -14.45 -2.48
CA GLU A 167 -10.31 -15.82 -2.80
C GLU A 167 -10.42 -16.74 -1.56
N PHE A 168 -11.62 -16.82 -0.98
CA PHE A 168 -11.90 -17.51 0.29
C PHE A 168 -11.43 -18.97 0.33
N ALA A 169 -11.65 -19.72 -0.75
CA ALA A 169 -11.24 -21.11 -0.86
C ALA A 169 -9.71 -21.29 -0.77
N LYS A 170 -8.94 -20.35 -1.32
CA LYS A 170 -7.48 -20.35 -1.22
C LYS A 170 -6.99 -19.90 0.15
N ALA A 171 -7.73 -19.04 0.85
CA ALA A 171 -7.37 -18.56 2.19
C ALA A 171 -7.41 -19.67 3.26
N ARG A 172 -8.44 -20.53 3.19
CA ARG A 172 -8.74 -21.56 4.19
C ARG A 172 -7.53 -22.42 4.61
N PRO A 173 -6.78 -23.08 3.70
CA PRO A 173 -5.65 -23.91 4.10
C PRO A 173 -4.55 -23.14 4.85
N TYR A 174 -4.38 -21.85 4.57
CA TYR A 174 -3.37 -21.04 5.24
C TYR A 174 -3.78 -20.66 6.67
N TRP A 175 -5.06 -20.32 6.90
CA TRP A 175 -5.56 -20.09 8.26
C TRP A 175 -5.62 -21.37 9.09
N ALA A 176 -5.96 -22.51 8.49
CA ALA A 176 -5.86 -23.82 9.15
C ALA A 176 -4.41 -24.12 9.58
N LYS A 177 -3.43 -23.84 8.70
CA LYS A 177 -2.01 -23.97 9.02
C LYS A 177 -1.57 -23.01 10.12
N ALA A 178 -1.98 -21.75 10.07
CA ALA A 178 -1.66 -20.77 11.10
C ALA A 178 -2.20 -21.18 12.48
N LEU A 179 -3.43 -21.70 12.52
CA LEU A 179 -4.02 -22.26 13.74
C LEU A 179 -3.24 -23.48 14.24
N ALA A 180 -2.86 -24.40 13.37
CA ALA A 180 -2.07 -25.58 13.76
C ALA A 180 -0.68 -25.22 14.31
N LEU A 181 -0.05 -24.15 13.78
CA LEU A 181 1.27 -23.68 14.21
C LEU A 181 1.25 -22.83 15.49
N THR A 182 0.09 -22.30 15.89
CA THR A 182 -0.02 -21.47 17.09
C THR A 182 -0.13 -22.35 18.33
N PRO A 183 0.73 -22.24 19.35
CA PRO A 183 0.56 -23.00 20.60
C PRO A 183 -0.78 -22.75 21.29
N SER A 184 -1.28 -23.74 22.06
CA SER A 184 -2.63 -23.69 22.66
C SER A 184 -2.83 -22.63 23.74
N ASP A 185 -1.74 -22.20 24.38
CA ASP A 185 -1.67 -21.22 25.46
C ASP A 185 -1.61 -19.76 24.98
N ILE A 186 -1.42 -19.54 23.67
CA ILE A 186 -1.31 -18.21 23.09
C ILE A 186 -2.69 -17.56 22.95
N SER A 187 -2.83 -16.33 23.47
CA SER A 187 -4.08 -15.56 23.52
C SER A 187 -4.79 -15.46 22.16
N TYR A 188 -4.06 -15.11 21.10
CA TYR A 188 -4.63 -14.90 19.78
C TYR A 188 -5.02 -16.18 19.04
N ARG A 189 -4.72 -17.38 19.57
CA ARG A 189 -5.12 -18.64 18.93
C ARG A 189 -6.64 -18.72 18.75
N GLY A 190 -7.40 -18.24 19.74
CA GLY A 190 -8.85 -18.18 19.69
C GLY A 190 -9.36 -17.31 18.54
N GLU A 191 -8.73 -16.17 18.29
CA GLU A 191 -9.09 -15.27 17.19
C GLU A 191 -8.90 -15.93 15.82
N ILE A 192 -7.80 -16.68 15.62
CA ILE A 192 -7.57 -17.43 14.38
C ILE A 192 -8.67 -18.51 14.21
N ALA A 193 -9.01 -19.22 15.27
CA ALA A 193 -10.03 -20.26 15.23
C ALA A 193 -11.41 -19.69 14.87
N VAL A 194 -11.79 -18.54 15.45
CA VAL A 194 -13.04 -17.85 15.11
C VAL A 194 -13.06 -17.41 13.65
N ARG A 195 -11.98 -16.78 13.16
CA ARG A 195 -11.86 -16.35 11.76
C ARG A 195 -11.96 -17.52 10.78
N LEU A 196 -11.30 -18.64 11.08
CA LEU A 196 -11.39 -19.86 10.28
C LEU A 196 -12.80 -20.46 10.29
N ALA A 197 -13.47 -20.50 11.44
CA ALA A 197 -14.84 -20.99 11.53
C ALA A 197 -15.84 -20.11 10.75
N LEU A 198 -15.65 -18.79 10.77
CA LEU A 198 -16.44 -17.86 9.95
C LEU A 198 -16.21 -18.08 8.46
N LEU A 199 -14.96 -18.28 8.05
CA LEU A 199 -14.60 -18.60 6.66
C LEU A 199 -15.24 -19.92 6.19
N ASP A 200 -15.21 -20.95 7.03
CA ASP A 200 -15.81 -22.25 6.73
C ASP A 200 -17.33 -22.15 6.54
N ARG A 201 -18.02 -21.34 7.37
CA ARG A 201 -19.45 -21.06 7.21
C ARG A 201 -19.75 -20.31 5.92
N LEU A 202 -18.92 -19.33 5.55
CA LEU A 202 -19.08 -18.56 4.32
C LEU A 202 -18.92 -19.45 3.08
N LEU A 203 -17.93 -20.33 3.08
CA LEU A 203 -17.72 -21.30 2.00
C LEU A 203 -18.90 -22.27 1.88
N ALA A 204 -19.39 -22.81 3.01
CA ALA A 204 -20.54 -23.70 3.01
C ALA A 204 -21.82 -23.02 2.48
N ALA A 205 -22.01 -21.72 2.76
CA ALA A 205 -23.13 -20.94 2.22
C ALA A 205 -23.01 -20.76 0.69
N GLN A 206 -21.81 -20.46 0.18
CA GLN A 206 -21.56 -20.31 -1.26
C GLN A 206 -21.79 -21.62 -2.03
N ASP A 207 -21.38 -22.75 -1.43
CA ASP A 207 -21.60 -24.08 -2.01
C ASP A 207 -23.10 -24.46 -2.05
N ALA A 208 -23.88 -24.02 -1.05
CA ALA A 208 -25.32 -24.24 -1.01
C ALA A 208 -26.09 -23.37 -2.03
N GLU A 209 -25.61 -22.17 -2.32
CA GLU A 209 -26.19 -21.25 -3.32
C GLU A 209 -25.82 -21.63 -4.76
N THR A 210 -24.77 -22.44 -4.97
CA THR A 210 -24.31 -22.89 -6.28
C THR A 210 -24.56 -24.40 -6.44
N PRO A 211 -25.80 -24.89 -6.63
CA PRO A 211 -26.05 -26.30 -6.86
C PRO A 211 -25.26 -26.76 -8.08
N ARG A 212 -24.35 -27.72 -7.89
CA ARG A 212 -23.62 -28.38 -8.97
C ARG A 212 -24.64 -28.97 -9.96
N GLN A 213 -24.71 -28.39 -11.16
CA GLN A 213 -25.37 -29.00 -12.32
C GLN A 213 -24.54 -30.17 -12.82
#